data_AF-G4FIZ1-F1
#
_entry.id   AF-G4FIZ1-F1
#
_cell.length_a   1.000
_cell.length_b   1.000
_cell.length_c   1.000
_cell.angle_alpha   90.00
_cell.angle_beta   90.00
_cell.angle_gamma   90.00
#
_symmetry.space_group_name_H-M   'P 1'
#
loop_
_entity.id
_entity.type
_entity.pdbx_description
1 polymer ?
#
loop_
_entity_poly.entity_id
_entity_poly.type
_entity_poly.pdbx_seq_one_letter_code
_entity_poly.pdbx_strand_id
1 'polypeptide(L)'
;MVIKMDVIMDLRTAGVVIQILKLMAVSDGNMAPEEQELLESLGKRYLKEAAIPSWAAAFSHPNDLEVLAEEIPEECRALTAKLSYMVIASSRDAYQFTVNSEEQKAFTRLCDTLALDQDTQNELIVEAKNELAKRPGLWEVLSSSFSSPFRMGDSPGP
;
A
#
# COMPACT_ATOMS: atom_id res chain seq x y z
N MET A 1 10.80 3.48 17.87
CA MET A 1 9.45 4.06 17.99
C MET A 1 8.48 2.98 17.53
N VAL A 2 7.48 2.57 18.32
CA VAL A 2 6.54 1.51 17.87
C VAL A 2 5.52 2.19 16.96
N ILE A 3 5.61 1.96 15.65
CA ILE A 3 4.58 2.42 14.71
C ILE A 3 3.31 1.64 15.05
N LYS A 4 2.37 2.27 15.74
CA LYS A 4 1.04 1.69 15.99
C LYS A 4 0.37 1.47 14.64
N MET A 5 0.06 0.21 14.31
CA MET A 5 -0.74 -0.17 13.14
C MET A 5 -2.23 0.22 13.24
N ASP A 6 -2.60 1.07 14.20
CA ASP A 6 -3.95 1.63 14.36
C ASP A 6 -4.09 2.97 13.62
N VAL A 7 -3.58 3.06 12.39
CA VAL A 7 -3.85 4.23 11.54
C VAL A 7 -5.23 4.04 10.93
N ILE A 8 -6.18 4.89 11.33
CA ILE A 8 -7.51 4.93 10.74
C ILE A 8 -7.37 5.62 9.38
N MET A 9 -7.38 4.85 8.30
CA MET A 9 -7.48 5.40 6.95
C MET A 9 -8.93 5.73 6.63
N ASP A 10 -9.18 6.96 6.19
CA ASP A 10 -10.45 7.28 5.53
C ASP A 10 -10.55 6.56 4.17
N LEU A 11 -11.76 6.54 3.61
CA LEU A 11 -12.04 5.83 2.37
C LEU A 11 -11.19 6.33 1.19
N ARG A 12 -10.98 7.64 1.07
CA ARG A 12 -10.18 8.24 -0.01
C ARG A 12 -8.72 7.82 0.12
N THR A 13 -8.14 7.97 1.32
CA THR A 13 -6.76 7.58 1.63
C THR A 13 -6.53 6.10 1.35
N ALA A 14 -7.47 5.24 1.75
CA ALA A 14 -7.40 3.82 1.41
C ALA A 14 -7.38 3.54 -0.10
N GLY A 15 -8.18 4.28 -0.88
CA GLY A 15 -8.16 4.18 -2.33
C GLY A 15 -6.80 4.55 -2.92
N VAL A 16 -6.20 5.63 -2.43
CA VAL A 16 -4.85 6.07 -2.86
C VAL A 16 -3.82 5.01 -2.51
N VAL A 17 -3.83 4.49 -1.28
CA VAL A 17 -2.90 3.43 -0.85
C VAL A 17 -3.06 2.19 -1.72
N ILE A 18 -4.28 1.68 -1.96
CA ILE A 18 -4.52 0.52 -2.82
C ILE A 18 -3.93 0.74 -4.22
N GLN A 19 -4.09 1.94 -4.77
CA GLN A 19 -3.57 2.26 -6.10
C GLN A 19 -2.04 2.36 -6.11
N ILE A 20 -1.42 2.94 -5.08
CA ILE A 20 0.04 2.92 -4.90
C ILE A 20 0.56 1.49 -4.83
N LEU A 21 -0.07 0.62 -4.02
CA LEU A 21 0.33 -0.79 -3.91
C LEU A 21 0.26 -1.49 -5.27
N LYS A 22 -0.76 -1.21 -6.07
CA LYS A 22 -0.89 -1.75 -7.43
C LYS A 22 0.26 -1.30 -8.34
N LEU A 23 0.64 -0.02 -8.30
CA LEU A 23 1.76 0.50 -9.11
C LEU A 23 3.10 -0.07 -8.67
N MET A 24 3.29 -0.24 -7.36
CA MET A 24 4.49 -0.85 -6.79
C MET A 24 4.63 -2.32 -7.20
N ALA A 25 3.55 -3.08 -7.15
CA ALA A 25 3.53 -4.50 -7.51
C ALA A 25 3.81 -4.76 -9.00
N VAL A 26 3.52 -3.82 -9.90
CA VAL A 26 3.83 -3.96 -11.34
C VAL A 26 5.18 -3.34 -11.72
N SER A 27 5.93 -2.79 -10.77
CA SER A 27 7.13 -1.99 -11.05
C SER A 27 8.27 -2.78 -11.72
N ASP A 28 8.37 -4.09 -11.51
CA ASP A 28 9.35 -4.96 -12.18
C ASP A 28 8.75 -5.85 -13.29
N GLY A 29 7.44 -5.73 -13.52
CA GLY A 29 6.70 -6.54 -14.49
C GLY A 29 6.41 -7.99 -14.07
N ASN A 30 6.80 -8.42 -12.85
CA ASN A 30 6.57 -9.77 -12.34
C ASN A 30 5.68 -9.73 -11.10
N MET A 31 4.38 -9.74 -11.34
CA MET A 31 3.36 -9.89 -10.30
C MET A 31 2.81 -11.32 -10.35
N ALA A 32 2.75 -12.02 -9.22
CA ALA A 32 2.13 -13.34 -9.20
C ALA A 32 0.59 -13.22 -9.35
N PRO A 33 -0.09 -14.19 -10.02
CA PRO A 33 -1.52 -14.10 -10.30
C PRO A 33 -2.39 -13.92 -9.05
N GLU A 34 -2.01 -14.53 -7.94
CA GLU A 34 -2.70 -14.41 -6.66
C GLU A 34 -2.64 -12.99 -6.09
N GLU A 35 -1.53 -12.28 -6.32
CA GLU A 35 -1.33 -10.90 -5.88
C GLU A 35 -2.18 -9.94 -6.70
N GLN A 36 -2.23 -10.19 -8.01
CA GLN A 36 -3.06 -9.45 -8.94
C GLN A 36 -4.54 -9.58 -8.55
N GLU A 37 -5.02 -10.80 -8.30
CA GLU A 37 -6.41 -11.06 -7.95
C GLU A 37 -6.81 -10.37 -6.64
N LEU A 38 -5.92 -10.35 -5.64
CA LEU A 38 -6.20 -9.65 -4.39
C LEU A 38 -6.25 -8.14 -4.55
N LEU A 39 -5.25 -7.52 -5.20
CA LEU A 39 -5.22 -6.08 -5.43
C LEU A 39 -6.43 -5.64 -6.27
N GLU A 40 -6.83 -6.45 -7.26
CA GLU A 40 -8.07 -6.24 -8.00
C GLU A 40 -9.31 -6.35 -7.10
N SER A 41 -9.35 -7.32 -6.19
CA SER A 41 -10.47 -7.52 -5.28
C SER A 41 -10.60 -6.37 -4.27
N LEU A 42 -9.48 -5.91 -3.70
CA LEU A 42 -9.42 -4.72 -2.84
C LEU A 42 -9.88 -3.48 -3.59
N GLY A 43 -9.41 -3.30 -4.83
CA GLY A 43 -9.84 -2.19 -5.69
C GLY A 43 -11.34 -2.22 -6.02
N LYS A 44 -11.87 -3.38 -6.41
CA LYS A 44 -13.31 -3.55 -6.68
C LYS A 44 -14.15 -3.26 -5.44
N ARG A 45 -13.69 -3.70 -4.26
CA ARG A 45 -14.37 -3.42 -2.98
C ARG A 45 -14.36 -1.92 -2.67
N TYR A 46 -13.22 -1.27 -2.78
CA TYR A 46 -13.11 0.18 -2.60
C TYR A 46 -14.05 0.95 -3.53
N LEU A 47 -13.99 0.70 -4.84
CA LEU A 47 -14.83 1.39 -5.84
C LEU A 47 -16.32 1.20 -5.55
N LYS A 48 -16.72 -0.01 -5.11
CA LYS A 48 -18.09 -0.31 -4.71
C LYS A 48 -18.50 0.46 -3.45
N GLU A 49 -17.67 0.47 -2.41
CA GLU A 49 -17.96 1.15 -1.15
C GLU A 49 -17.96 2.68 -1.30
N ALA A 50 -17.09 3.22 -2.14
CA ALA A 50 -17.02 4.64 -2.47
C ALA A 50 -18.08 5.10 -3.50
N ALA A 51 -18.84 4.16 -4.08
CA ALA A 51 -19.78 4.41 -5.17
C ALA A 51 -19.15 5.13 -6.39
N ILE A 52 -17.89 4.80 -6.71
CA ILE A 52 -17.13 5.39 -7.81
C ILE A 52 -17.05 4.40 -8.97
N PRO A 53 -17.30 4.81 -10.23
CA PRO A 53 -17.39 3.87 -11.36
C PRO A 53 -16.02 3.32 -11.82
N SER A 54 -14.92 4.01 -11.56
CA SER A 54 -13.57 3.59 -11.95
C SER A 54 -12.48 4.37 -11.22
N TRP A 55 -11.24 3.86 -11.26
CA TRP A 55 -10.07 4.59 -10.73
C TRP A 55 -9.82 5.94 -11.42
N ALA A 56 -10.10 6.05 -12.72
CA ALA A 56 -10.00 7.32 -13.45
C ALA A 56 -11.09 8.32 -13.05
N ALA A 57 -12.19 7.86 -12.47
CA ALA A 57 -13.18 8.73 -11.84
C ALA A 57 -12.82 9.07 -10.38
N ALA A 58 -12.03 8.22 -9.71
CA ALA A 58 -11.58 8.45 -8.33
C ALA A 58 -10.40 9.45 -8.26
N PHE A 59 -9.45 9.34 -9.19
CA PHE A 59 -8.19 10.09 -9.17
C PHE A 59 -7.86 10.67 -10.55
N SER A 60 -7.25 11.86 -10.58
CA SER A 60 -6.88 12.52 -11.83
C SER A 60 -5.73 11.82 -12.54
N HIS A 61 -4.76 11.27 -11.79
CA HIS A 61 -3.61 10.55 -12.33
C HIS A 61 -3.44 9.19 -11.63
N PRO A 62 -4.36 8.23 -11.86
CA PRO A 62 -4.37 6.96 -11.13
C PRO A 62 -3.16 6.07 -11.45
N ASN A 63 -2.36 6.39 -12.46
CA ASN A 63 -1.18 5.61 -12.85
C ASN A 63 0.14 6.35 -12.58
N ASP A 64 0.09 7.47 -11.84
CA ASP A 64 1.26 8.28 -11.48
C ASP A 64 1.55 8.06 -10.00
N LEU A 65 2.69 7.43 -9.70
CA LEU A 65 3.04 7.02 -8.34
C LEU A 65 3.29 8.24 -7.46
N GLU A 66 4.00 9.23 -8.00
CA GLU A 66 4.37 10.44 -7.31
C GLU A 66 3.14 11.30 -6.98
N VAL A 67 2.24 11.50 -7.96
CA VAL A 67 0.99 12.25 -7.73
C VAL A 67 0.13 11.58 -6.66
N LEU A 68 0.01 10.25 -6.67
CA LEU A 68 -0.75 9.54 -5.64
C LEU A 68 -0.07 9.64 -4.27
N ALA A 69 1.26 9.56 -4.20
CA ALA A 69 2.01 9.65 -2.95
C ALA A 69 1.87 11.02 -2.28
N GLU A 70 1.77 12.11 -3.05
CA GLU A 70 1.50 13.46 -2.53
C GLU A 70 0.13 13.58 -1.84
N GLU A 71 -0.83 12.73 -2.22
CA GLU A 71 -2.16 12.71 -1.62
C GLU A 71 -2.23 11.94 -0.29
N ILE A 72 -1.12 11.31 0.14
CA ILE A 72 -1.07 10.53 1.39
C ILE A 72 -0.86 11.46 2.61
N PRO A 73 -1.81 11.46 3.58
CA PRO A 73 -1.64 12.17 4.84
C PRO A 73 -0.40 11.73 5.61
N GLU A 74 0.24 12.64 6.35
CA GLU A 74 1.49 12.41 7.07
C GLU A 74 1.42 11.15 7.97
N GLU A 75 0.31 10.98 8.67
CA GLU A 75 0.03 9.85 9.56
C GLU A 75 -0.04 8.49 8.83
N CYS A 76 -0.30 8.49 7.52
CA CYS A 76 -0.42 7.29 6.69
C CYS A 76 0.87 6.96 5.91
N ARG A 77 1.85 7.88 5.85
CA ARG A 77 3.03 7.72 4.99
C ARG A 77 3.89 6.52 5.36
N ALA A 78 4.21 6.37 6.64
CA ALA A 78 5.02 5.25 7.12
C ALA A 78 4.34 3.89 6.87
N LEU A 79 3.02 3.82 7.08
CA LEU A 79 2.24 2.62 6.77
C LEU A 79 2.22 2.33 5.27
N THR A 80 2.01 3.35 4.44
CA THR A 80 2.00 3.24 2.97
C THR A 80 3.32 2.72 2.45
N ALA A 81 4.44 3.28 2.92
CA ALA A 81 5.78 2.81 2.57
C ALA A 81 6.01 1.37 3.03
N LYS A 82 5.65 1.02 4.28
CA LYS A 82 5.79 -0.36 4.77
C LYS A 82 5.03 -1.36 3.90
N LEU A 83 3.75 -1.11 3.65
CA LEU A 83 2.90 -1.98 2.83
C LEU A 83 3.45 -2.09 1.40
N SER A 84 3.91 -0.98 0.82
CA SER A 84 4.53 -0.96 -0.52
C SER A 84 5.79 -1.82 -0.58
N TYR A 85 6.64 -1.76 0.45
CA TYR A 85 7.82 -2.61 0.53
C TYR A 85 7.45 -4.08 0.67
N MET A 86 6.44 -4.40 1.49
CA MET A 86 5.99 -5.77 1.67
C MET A 86 5.44 -6.37 0.38
N VAL A 87 4.74 -5.57 -0.43
CA VAL A 87 4.21 -5.96 -1.74
C VAL A 87 5.33 -6.31 -2.73
N ILE A 88 6.33 -5.43 -2.91
CA ILE A 88 7.45 -5.75 -3.81
C ILE A 88 8.33 -6.89 -3.28
N ALA A 89 8.43 -7.05 -1.96
CA ALA A 89 9.17 -8.14 -1.35
C ALA A 89 8.44 -9.49 -1.45
N SER A 90 7.11 -9.52 -1.51
CA SER A 90 6.32 -10.76 -1.69
C SER A 90 6.18 -11.19 -3.15
N SER A 91 6.38 -10.27 -4.09
CA SER A 91 6.18 -10.47 -5.53
C SER A 91 7.03 -11.60 -6.12
N ARG A 92 8.08 -12.00 -5.40
CA ARG A 92 9.04 -13.03 -5.81
C ARG A 92 9.01 -14.22 -4.87
N ASP A 93 9.21 -15.38 -5.48
CA ASP A 93 9.27 -16.73 -4.93
C ASP A 93 9.53 -16.79 -3.41
N ALA A 94 8.65 -17.49 -2.69
CA ALA A 94 8.38 -17.40 -1.25
C ALA A 94 9.57 -17.62 -0.28
N TYR A 95 10.76 -17.85 -0.81
CA TYR A 95 11.95 -18.24 -0.05
C TYR A 95 13.01 -17.14 0.11
N GLN A 96 12.97 -16.03 -0.66
CA GLN A 96 14.05 -15.03 -0.60
C GLN A 96 13.64 -13.60 -0.28
N PHE A 97 12.36 -13.21 -0.41
CA PHE A 97 11.89 -11.83 -0.17
C PHE A 97 12.85 -10.76 -0.75
N THR A 98 13.40 -11.03 -1.93
CA THR A 98 14.49 -10.25 -2.54
C THR A 98 13.93 -9.22 -3.48
N VAL A 99 14.03 -7.96 -3.07
CA VAL A 99 13.70 -6.78 -3.89
C VAL A 99 14.82 -6.54 -4.90
N ASN A 100 14.46 -6.41 -6.18
CA ASN A 100 15.41 -6.12 -7.26
C ASN A 100 15.69 -4.62 -7.41
N SER A 101 16.60 -4.25 -8.33
CA SER A 101 17.01 -2.86 -8.51
C SER A 101 15.91 -1.92 -8.99
N GLU A 102 14.95 -2.39 -9.78
CA GLU A 102 13.84 -1.56 -10.28
C GLU A 102 12.78 -1.33 -9.20
N GLU A 103 12.41 -2.37 -8.46
CA GLU A 103 11.51 -2.25 -7.29
C GLU A 103 12.13 -1.36 -6.21
N GLN A 104 13.44 -1.49 -5.97
CA GLN A 104 14.15 -0.64 -5.02
C GLN A 104 14.15 0.82 -5.46
N LYS A 105 14.31 1.10 -6.76
CA LYS A 105 14.21 2.48 -7.29
C LYS A 105 12.79 3.02 -7.14
N ALA A 106 11.76 2.23 -7.44
CA ALA A 106 10.37 2.63 -7.27
C ALA A 106 10.06 2.92 -5.79
N PHE A 107 10.55 2.07 -4.88
CA PHE A 107 10.40 2.25 -3.44
C PHE A 107 11.10 3.51 -2.93
N THR A 108 12.33 3.77 -3.38
CA THR A 108 13.06 4.99 -3.02
C THR A 108 12.31 6.24 -3.51
N ARG A 109 11.82 6.26 -4.76
CA ARG A 109 11.01 7.39 -5.27
C ARG A 109 9.74 7.62 -4.46
N LEU A 110 9.06 6.54 -4.08
CA LEU A 110 7.89 6.61 -3.20
C LEU A 110 8.27 7.24 -1.86
N CYS A 111 9.34 6.77 -1.22
CA CYS A 111 9.77 7.28 0.07
C CYS A 111 10.23 8.74 0.02
N ASP A 112 10.91 9.13 -1.06
CA ASP A 112 11.32 10.52 -1.30
C ASP A 112 10.09 11.42 -1.42
N THR A 113 9.05 10.98 -2.14
CA THR A 113 7.79 11.72 -2.31
C THR A 113 6.99 11.80 -1.00
N LEU A 114 7.03 10.74 -0.19
CA LEU A 114 6.45 10.71 1.16
C LEU A 114 7.29 11.53 2.17
N ALA A 115 8.42 12.10 1.76
CA ALA A 115 9.36 12.83 2.62
C ALA A 115 9.83 12.00 3.84
N LEU A 116 10.06 10.68 3.64
CA LEU A 116 10.59 9.79 4.66
C LEU A 116 12.12 9.81 4.62
N ASP A 117 12.76 10.08 5.76
CA ASP A 117 14.22 10.03 5.85
C ASP A 117 14.78 8.61 5.71
N GLN A 118 16.08 8.50 5.43
CA GLN A 118 16.73 7.23 5.16
C GLN A 118 16.70 6.28 6.36
N ASP A 119 16.74 6.81 7.59
CA ASP A 119 16.70 6.02 8.82
C ASP A 119 15.32 5.37 8.98
N THR A 120 14.25 6.15 8.79
CA THR A 120 12.86 5.68 8.78
C THR A 120 12.64 4.65 7.68
N GLN A 121 13.15 4.88 6.48
CA GLN A 121 13.07 3.90 5.38
C GLN A 121 13.70 2.56 5.78
N ASN A 122 14.90 2.59 6.37
CA ASN A 122 15.61 1.39 6.81
C ASN A 122 14.85 0.65 7.92
N GLU A 123 14.30 1.39 8.89
CA GLU A 123 13.46 0.81 9.95
C GLU A 123 12.22 0.11 9.36
N LEU A 124 11.51 0.77 8.44
CA LEU A 124 10.31 0.23 7.79
C LEU A 124 10.61 -1.04 6.97
N ILE A 125 11.77 -1.08 6.29
CA ILE A 125 12.23 -2.29 5.57
C ILE A 125 12.43 -3.46 6.54
N VAL A 126 13.08 -3.20 7.67
CA VAL A 126 13.33 -4.23 8.69
C VAL A 126 12.02 -4.71 9.30
N GLU A 127 11.10 -3.80 9.62
CA GLU A 127 9.76 -4.14 10.12
C GLU A 127 8.96 -4.97 9.11
N ALA A 128 8.92 -4.54 7.85
CA ALA A 128 8.25 -5.26 6.77
C ALA A 128 8.78 -6.69 6.62
N LYS A 129 10.10 -6.86 6.59
CA LYS A 129 10.72 -8.19 6.53
C LYS A 129 10.40 -9.05 7.74
N ASN A 130 10.41 -8.46 8.93
CA ASN A 130 10.06 -9.16 10.17
C ASN A 130 8.58 -9.57 10.19
N GLU A 131 7.67 -8.75 9.66
CA GLU A 131 6.25 -9.10 9.52
C GLU A 131 6.06 -10.24 8.51
N LEU A 132 6.69 -10.14 7.34
CA LEU A 132 6.69 -11.21 6.33
C LEU A 132 7.29 -12.52 6.85
N ALA A 133 8.29 -12.47 7.73
CA ALA A 133 8.90 -13.64 8.33
C ALA A 133 8.05 -14.28 9.45
N LYS A 134 7.19 -13.50 10.13
CA LYS A 134 6.40 -13.96 11.29
C LYS A 134 5.07 -14.63 10.91
N ARG A 135 4.56 -14.44 9.68
CA ARG A 135 3.30 -15.04 9.20
C ARG A 135 3.42 -15.41 7.72
N PRO A 136 2.82 -16.52 7.26
CA PRO A 136 3.01 -17.00 5.89
C PRO A 136 2.14 -16.28 4.83
N GLY A 137 1.76 -15.02 5.04
CA GLY A 137 1.00 -14.30 4.02
C GLY A 137 0.94 -12.80 4.24
N LEU A 138 1.64 -12.07 3.37
CA LEU A 138 1.33 -10.65 3.08
C LEU A 138 -0.19 -10.41 2.98
N TRP A 139 -0.88 -11.42 2.44
CA TRP A 139 -2.32 -11.49 2.24
C TRP A 139 -3.14 -11.32 3.51
N GLU A 140 -2.72 -11.89 4.64
CA GLU A 140 -3.43 -11.68 5.90
C GLU A 140 -3.25 -10.25 6.40
N VAL A 141 -2.09 -9.64 6.16
CA VAL A 141 -1.79 -8.27 6.59
C VAL A 141 -2.55 -7.25 5.74
N LEU A 142 -2.54 -7.40 4.41
CA LEU A 142 -3.33 -6.56 3.52
C LEU A 142 -4.82 -6.75 3.80
N SER A 143 -5.29 -7.99 3.86
CA SER A 143 -6.69 -8.27 4.20
C SER A 143 -7.04 -7.68 5.56
N SER A 144 -6.25 -7.86 6.62
CA SER A 144 -6.59 -7.27 7.93
C SER A 144 -6.66 -5.75 7.88
N SER A 145 -5.68 -5.11 7.22
CA SER A 145 -5.56 -3.65 7.11
C SER A 145 -6.74 -3.03 6.36
N PHE A 146 -7.35 -3.76 5.42
CA PHE A 146 -8.50 -3.33 4.63
C PHE A 146 -9.82 -4.07 4.98
N SER A 147 -9.81 -5.00 5.95
CA SER A 147 -10.98 -5.81 6.37
C SER A 147 -11.76 -5.20 7.52
N SER A 148 -11.09 -4.37 8.35
CA SER A 148 -11.81 -3.50 9.27
C SER A 148 -12.69 -2.64 8.36
N PRO A 149 -14.02 -2.59 8.58
CA PRO A 149 -14.88 -1.78 7.74
C PRO A 149 -14.21 -0.43 7.67
N PHE A 150 -13.98 0.08 6.46
CA PHE A 150 -13.66 1.49 6.26
C PHE A 150 -14.72 2.22 7.07
N ARG A 151 -14.40 2.58 8.32
CA ARG A 151 -15.37 3.17 9.22
C ARG A 151 -15.49 4.55 8.65
N MET A 152 -16.46 4.68 7.72
CA MET A 152 -17.08 5.92 7.34
C MET A 152 -17.09 6.73 8.62
N GLY A 153 -16.22 7.74 8.67
CA GLY A 153 -16.24 8.70 9.75
C GLY A 153 -17.69 9.07 9.90
N ASP A 154 -18.23 8.83 11.10
CA ASP A 154 -19.57 9.27 11.46
C ASP A 154 -19.66 10.72 11.00
N SER A 155 -20.40 10.93 9.92
CA SER A 155 -20.80 12.27 9.53
C SER A 155 -21.60 12.76 10.73
N PRO A 156 -21.22 13.87 11.38
CA PRO A 156 -22.11 14.45 12.36
C PRO A 156 -23.35 14.86 11.57
N GLY A 157 -24.46 14.16 11.82
CA GLY A 157 -25.76 14.52 11.30
C GLY A 157 -26.15 15.94 11.71
N PRO A 158 -27.18 16.50 11.04
CA PRO A 158 -27.46 17.93 10.95
C PRO A 158 -27.71 18.64 12.28
#